data_AF-A0AAW8CQM3-F1
#
_entry.id   AF-A0AAW8CQM3-F1
#
_cell.length_a   1.000
_cell.length_b   1.000
_cell.length_c   1.000
_cell.angle_alpha   90.00
_cell.angle_beta   90.00
_cell.angle_gamma   90.00
#
_symmetry.space_group_name_H-M   'P 1'
#
loop_
_entity.id
_entity.type
_entity.pdbx_description
1 polymer ?
#
loop_
_entity_poly.entity_id
_entity_poly.type
_entity_poly.pdbx_seq_one_letter_code
_entity_poly.pdbx_strand_id
1 'polypeptide(L)'
;MDYYQFNQQFISDTQQSAIKTLLDTVSFFESEWLLGSSKGRGITWFLKTEQLMGVNSVKRHYYRGGLFGKLIKDSYFFTSFEQTRAVQEFNLLQKMSQEGLPIPRPIAVKITKKCCFYSADILIEKIENAQDLSQFLQKNRLSSQQYIEIGKLIKQLHQHQIHHSDLNIHNILFDENNNQFWLIDFDKCGIQQGDDWKSSNLERLLRSFNKEVQRLNIRFDKQDWQSLLVGYKS
;
A
#
# COMPACT_ATOMS: atom_id res chain seq x y z
N MET A 1 -20.38 13.55 10.20
CA MET A 1 -20.72 13.77 8.77
C MET A 1 -19.79 12.90 7.98
N ASP A 2 -20.36 12.04 7.16
CA ASP A 2 -19.63 10.95 6.55
C ASP A 2 -19.55 11.21 5.04
N TYR A 3 -18.35 11.07 4.50
CA TYR A 3 -18.03 11.26 3.10
C TYR A 3 -17.52 9.94 2.55
N TYR A 4 -17.97 9.58 1.34
CA TYR A 4 -17.54 8.39 0.64
C TYR A 4 -17.08 8.76 -0.75
N GLN A 5 -16.02 8.12 -1.21
CA GLN A 5 -15.58 8.18 -2.60
C GLN A 5 -15.31 6.75 -3.07
N PHE A 6 -15.79 6.43 -4.28
CA PHE A 6 -15.68 5.12 -4.91
C PHE A 6 -14.92 5.24 -6.21
N ASN A 7 -14.18 4.19 -6.57
CA ASN A 7 -13.52 4.11 -7.86
C ASN A 7 -14.54 3.72 -8.92
N GLN A 8 -15.19 4.71 -9.55
CA GLN A 8 -16.27 4.51 -10.54
C GLN A 8 -15.84 3.76 -11.81
N GLN A 9 -14.53 3.63 -12.05
CA GLN A 9 -14.01 2.82 -13.17
C GLN A 9 -14.02 1.32 -12.84
N PHE A 10 -14.10 0.97 -11.57
CA PHE A 10 -14.02 -0.41 -11.08
C PHE A 10 -15.30 -0.87 -10.38
N ILE A 11 -16.03 0.06 -9.76
CA ILE A 11 -17.21 -0.20 -8.94
C ILE A 11 -18.44 0.44 -9.57
N SER A 12 -19.52 -0.35 -9.73
CA SER A 12 -20.81 0.15 -10.19
C SER A 12 -21.64 0.76 -9.06
N ASP A 13 -22.63 1.59 -9.40
CA ASP A 13 -23.56 2.16 -8.43
C ASP A 13 -24.32 1.09 -7.60
N THR A 14 -24.61 -0.06 -8.19
CA THR A 14 -25.32 -1.16 -7.50
C THR A 14 -24.49 -1.81 -6.41
N GLN A 15 -23.15 -1.75 -6.50
CA GLN A 15 -22.23 -2.32 -5.51
C GLN A 15 -21.96 -1.36 -4.34
N GLN A 16 -22.14 -0.04 -4.54
CA GLN A 16 -21.73 0.97 -3.56
C GLN A 16 -22.40 0.79 -2.19
N SER A 17 -23.66 0.37 -2.13
CA SER A 17 -24.35 0.18 -0.85
C SER A 17 -23.69 -0.91 0.01
N ALA A 18 -23.28 -2.03 -0.60
CA ALA A 18 -22.59 -3.09 0.12
C ALA A 18 -21.17 -2.65 0.55
N ILE A 19 -20.46 -1.90 -0.30
CA ILE A 19 -19.13 -1.38 0.01
C ILE A 19 -19.18 -0.36 1.15
N LYS A 20 -20.23 0.47 1.24
CA LYS A 20 -20.47 1.35 2.40
C LYS A 20 -20.56 0.54 3.68
N THR A 21 -21.34 -0.55 3.69
CA THR A 21 -21.43 -1.44 4.85
C THR A 21 -20.05 -1.99 5.26
N LEU A 22 -19.20 -2.38 4.30
CA LEU A 22 -17.84 -2.83 4.59
C LEU A 22 -16.99 -1.72 5.23
N LEU A 23 -17.07 -0.49 4.71
CA LEU A 23 -16.34 0.66 5.25
C LEU A 23 -16.83 1.07 6.65
N ASP A 24 -18.13 0.98 6.89
CA ASP A 24 -18.78 1.30 8.17
C ASP A 24 -18.54 0.25 9.24
N THR A 25 -18.23 -0.98 8.84
CA THR A 25 -17.93 -2.08 9.76
C THR A 25 -16.59 -1.83 10.46
N VAL A 26 -16.65 -1.73 11.80
CA VAL A 26 -15.48 -1.46 12.65
C VAL A 26 -14.64 -2.72 12.86
N SER A 27 -15.27 -3.88 13.01
CA SER A 27 -14.61 -5.15 13.32
C SER A 27 -15.21 -6.28 12.48
N PHE A 28 -14.33 -7.16 11.97
CA PHE A 28 -14.72 -8.29 11.12
C PHE A 28 -14.47 -9.66 11.77
N PHE A 29 -14.07 -9.75 13.04
CA PHE A 29 -13.69 -11.03 13.68
C PHE A 29 -14.77 -12.13 13.62
N GLU A 30 -16.05 -11.75 13.62
CA GLU A 30 -17.19 -12.68 13.54
C GLU A 30 -17.90 -12.62 12.17
N SER A 31 -17.22 -12.07 11.16
CA SER A 31 -17.80 -11.82 9.85
C SER A 31 -17.45 -12.92 8.85
N GLU A 32 -18.46 -13.38 8.11
CA GLU A 32 -18.29 -14.26 6.94
C GLU A 32 -17.43 -13.63 5.83
N TRP A 33 -17.26 -12.31 5.86
CA TRP A 33 -16.38 -11.59 4.96
C TRP A 33 -14.90 -11.76 5.31
N LEU A 34 -14.53 -12.26 6.50
CA LEU A 34 -13.14 -12.28 6.94
C LEU A 34 -12.34 -13.44 6.32
N LEU A 35 -11.27 -13.11 5.57
CA LEU A 35 -10.25 -14.08 5.16
C LEU A 35 -9.11 -14.18 6.18
N GLY A 36 -8.83 -13.08 6.88
CA GLY A 36 -7.76 -13.01 7.85
C GLY A 36 -7.53 -11.58 8.31
N SER A 37 -6.62 -11.41 9.27
CA SER A 37 -6.22 -10.09 9.75
C SER A 37 -4.73 -10.04 10.05
N SER A 38 -4.15 -8.84 9.97
CA SER A 38 -2.79 -8.56 10.42
C SER A 38 -2.80 -7.38 11.38
N LYS A 39 -1.91 -7.40 12.37
CA LYS A 39 -1.81 -6.39 13.41
C LYS A 39 -0.48 -5.65 13.31
N GLY A 40 -0.56 -4.34 13.06
CA GLY A 40 0.56 -3.40 13.10
C GLY A 40 0.23 -2.20 13.98
N ARG A 41 0.31 -0.98 13.42
CA ARG A 41 -0.21 0.25 14.07
C ARG A 41 -1.73 0.23 14.26
N GLY A 42 -2.40 -0.67 13.54
CA GLY A 42 -3.84 -0.94 13.56
C GLY A 42 -4.10 -2.35 13.05
N ILE A 43 -5.38 -2.72 12.97
CA ILE A 43 -5.78 -3.97 12.32
C ILE A 43 -6.00 -3.71 10.82
N THR A 44 -5.37 -4.54 10.00
CA THR A 44 -5.64 -4.66 8.57
C THR A 44 -6.55 -5.87 8.38
N TRP A 45 -7.70 -5.68 7.74
CA TRP A 45 -8.67 -6.74 7.49
C TRP A 45 -8.56 -7.21 6.04
N PHE A 46 -8.38 -8.51 5.82
CA PHE A 46 -8.44 -9.13 4.50
C PHE A 46 -9.84 -9.70 4.31
N LEU A 47 -10.53 -9.27 3.25
CA LEU A 47 -11.97 -9.48 3.08
C LEU A 47 -12.30 -10.25 1.79
N LYS A 48 -13.13 -11.29 1.94
CA LYS A 48 -13.66 -12.17 0.90
C LYS A 48 -14.73 -11.44 0.07
N THR A 49 -14.28 -10.63 -0.86
CA THR A 49 -15.16 -9.69 -1.58
C THR A 49 -15.18 -9.92 -3.09
N GLU A 50 -14.52 -10.99 -3.55
CA GLU A 50 -14.47 -11.39 -4.96
C GLU A 50 -15.85 -11.59 -5.57
N GLN A 51 -16.78 -12.23 -4.86
CA GLN A 51 -18.15 -12.40 -5.35
C GLN A 51 -18.92 -11.08 -5.47
N LEU A 52 -18.58 -10.08 -4.66
CA LEU A 52 -19.25 -8.78 -4.65
C LEU A 52 -18.73 -7.87 -5.77
N MET A 53 -17.41 -7.84 -6.00
CA MET A 53 -16.76 -6.84 -6.87
C MET A 53 -15.58 -7.38 -7.69
N GLY A 54 -15.49 -8.70 -7.88
CA GLY A 54 -14.50 -9.37 -8.73
C GLY A 54 -13.10 -9.49 -8.12
N VAL A 55 -12.84 -8.91 -6.95
CA VAL A 55 -11.57 -9.02 -6.22
C VAL A 55 -11.80 -9.14 -4.72
N ASN A 56 -10.90 -9.81 -4.01
CA ASN A 56 -10.81 -9.64 -2.57
C ASN A 56 -10.20 -8.29 -2.23
N SER A 57 -10.40 -7.84 -0.99
CA SER A 57 -10.00 -6.50 -0.58
C SER A 57 -9.30 -6.48 0.76
N VAL A 58 -8.61 -5.38 0.99
CA VAL A 58 -7.94 -5.04 2.24
C VAL A 58 -8.56 -3.76 2.77
N LYS A 59 -9.13 -3.82 3.98
CA LYS A 59 -9.60 -2.64 4.71
C LYS A 59 -8.56 -2.21 5.73
N ARG A 60 -8.21 -0.92 5.72
CA ARG A 60 -7.34 -0.29 6.72
C ARG A 60 -8.03 0.92 7.34
N HIS A 61 -7.88 1.07 8.65
CA HIS A 61 -8.24 2.29 9.38
C HIS A 61 -7.00 3.16 9.61
N TYR A 62 -7.09 4.47 9.35
CA TYR A 62 -5.95 5.38 9.51
C TYR A 62 -5.84 5.89 10.95
N TYR A 63 -4.87 5.37 11.67
CA TYR A 63 -4.51 5.86 13.00
C TYR A 63 -3.52 7.03 12.92
N ARG A 64 -3.50 7.90 13.93
CA ARG A 64 -2.47 8.94 14.09
C ARG A 64 -1.15 8.36 14.60
N GLY A 65 -0.02 8.80 14.03
CA GLY A 65 1.34 8.46 14.52
C GLY A 65 2.00 9.59 15.31
N GLY A 66 3.03 9.26 16.11
CA GLY A 66 3.87 10.21 16.86
C GLY A 66 3.55 10.32 18.36
N LEU A 67 4.30 11.14 19.12
CA LEU A 67 4.14 11.34 20.58
C LEU A 67 2.71 11.78 20.96
N PHE A 68 2.01 12.48 20.06
CA PHE A 68 0.60 12.90 20.19
C PHE A 68 -0.42 11.76 19.97
N GLY A 69 -0.01 10.60 19.43
CA GLY A 69 -0.85 9.41 19.28
C GLY A 69 -1.19 8.72 20.60
N LYS A 70 -0.59 9.14 21.72
CA LYS A 70 -0.94 8.66 23.07
C LYS A 70 -2.14 9.37 23.71
N LEU A 71 -2.52 10.56 23.23
CA LEU A 71 -3.58 11.39 23.83
C LEU A 71 -4.81 11.58 22.93
N ILE A 72 -4.67 11.56 21.60
CA ILE A 72 -5.78 11.68 20.65
C ILE A 72 -5.58 10.66 19.53
N LYS A 73 -6.21 9.49 19.67
CA LYS A 73 -5.97 8.34 18.79
C LYS A 73 -6.51 8.52 17.35
N ASP A 74 -7.65 9.23 17.17
CA ASP A 74 -8.42 9.19 15.91
C ASP A 74 -8.94 10.55 15.41
N SER A 75 -8.11 11.57 15.20
CA SER A 75 -8.67 12.91 14.89
C SER A 75 -7.77 13.87 14.12
N TYR A 76 -7.48 13.65 12.83
CA TYR A 76 -6.75 14.64 12.01
C TYR A 76 -7.53 15.96 11.87
N PHE A 77 -6.87 17.13 11.88
CA PHE A 77 -7.59 18.40 11.68
C PHE A 77 -8.20 18.42 10.27
N PHE A 78 -9.51 18.64 10.19
CA PHE A 78 -10.24 18.61 8.94
C PHE A 78 -10.21 20.00 8.31
N THR A 79 -9.42 20.15 7.25
CA THR A 79 -9.43 21.33 6.38
C THR A 79 -10.41 21.14 5.23
N SER A 80 -10.23 20.10 4.43
CA SER A 80 -11.17 19.67 3.39
C SER A 80 -11.14 18.14 3.21
N PHE A 81 -12.11 17.60 2.45
CA PHE A 81 -12.19 16.17 2.14
C PHE A 81 -10.98 15.70 1.32
N GLU A 82 -10.59 16.48 0.31
CA GLU A 82 -9.51 16.21 -0.64
C GLU A 82 -8.14 16.23 0.02
N GLN A 83 -7.99 17.01 1.09
CA GLN A 83 -6.75 17.11 1.87
C GLN A 83 -6.63 16.00 2.93
N THR A 84 -7.61 15.11 3.06
CA THR A 84 -7.49 13.99 3.98
C THR A 84 -6.52 12.94 3.44
N ARG A 85 -5.69 12.41 4.34
CA ARG A 85 -4.63 11.43 4.04
C ARG A 85 -5.10 10.24 3.19
N ALA A 86 -6.25 9.65 3.55
CA ALA A 86 -6.79 8.50 2.84
C ALA A 86 -7.32 8.87 1.44
N VAL A 87 -7.89 10.07 1.27
CA VAL A 87 -8.34 10.55 -0.04
C VAL A 87 -7.15 10.87 -0.95
N GLN A 88 -6.07 11.43 -0.40
CA GLN A 88 -4.83 11.65 -1.14
C GLN A 88 -4.22 10.32 -1.63
N GLU A 89 -4.15 9.31 -0.77
CA GLU A 89 -3.68 7.97 -1.16
C GLU A 89 -4.61 7.33 -2.19
N PHE A 90 -5.94 7.39 -1.98
CA PHE A 90 -6.93 6.89 -2.93
C PHE A 90 -6.74 7.51 -4.32
N ASN A 91 -6.62 8.83 -4.41
CA ASN A 91 -6.46 9.54 -5.68
C ASN A 91 -5.13 9.20 -6.36
N LEU A 92 -4.05 9.07 -5.58
CA LEU A 92 -2.74 8.67 -6.09
C LEU A 92 -2.78 7.24 -6.66
N LEU A 93 -3.38 6.29 -5.92
CA LEU A 93 -3.55 4.91 -6.38
C LEU A 93 -4.41 4.85 -7.64
N GLN A 94 -5.46 5.67 -7.74
CA GLN A 94 -6.34 5.68 -8.90
C GLN A 94 -5.58 6.13 -10.16
N LYS A 95 -4.77 7.20 -10.03
CA LYS A 95 -3.89 7.65 -11.10
C LYS A 95 -2.89 6.58 -11.52
N MET A 96 -2.15 6.00 -10.57
CA MET A 96 -1.15 4.97 -10.85
C MET A 96 -1.75 3.72 -11.51
N SER A 97 -2.96 3.33 -11.08
CA SER A 97 -3.67 2.20 -11.67
C SER A 97 -4.03 2.45 -13.13
N GLN A 98 -4.43 3.68 -13.49
CA GLN A 98 -4.71 4.05 -14.88
C GLN A 98 -3.44 4.08 -15.74
N GLU A 99 -2.30 4.37 -15.13
CA GLU A 99 -0.97 4.34 -15.74
C GLU A 99 -0.37 2.92 -15.80
N GLY A 100 -1.08 1.91 -15.30
CA GLY A 100 -0.69 0.51 -15.39
C GLY A 100 0.46 0.10 -14.47
N LEU A 101 0.70 0.84 -13.38
CA LEU A 101 1.69 0.43 -12.38
C LEU A 101 1.17 -0.79 -11.59
N PRO A 102 2.05 -1.75 -11.20
CA PRO A 102 1.64 -2.90 -10.39
C PRO A 102 1.50 -2.49 -8.92
N ILE A 103 0.36 -1.89 -8.62
CA ILE A 103 -0.08 -1.42 -7.31
C ILE A 103 -1.51 -1.93 -7.03
N PRO A 104 -1.96 -2.01 -5.77
CA PRO A 104 -3.33 -2.40 -5.47
C PRO A 104 -4.31 -1.32 -5.94
N ARG A 105 -5.35 -1.72 -6.67
CA ARG A 105 -6.38 -0.78 -7.11
C ARG A 105 -7.13 -0.21 -5.90
N PRO A 106 -7.40 1.10 -5.86
CA PRO A 106 -8.25 1.66 -4.82
C PRO A 106 -9.71 1.33 -5.14
N ILE A 107 -10.47 0.90 -4.13
CA ILE A 107 -11.88 0.54 -4.28
C ILE A 107 -12.74 1.69 -3.77
N ALA A 108 -12.55 2.07 -2.51
CA ALA A 108 -13.31 3.14 -1.88
C ALA A 108 -12.60 3.71 -0.66
N VAL A 109 -12.99 4.92 -0.27
CA VAL A 109 -12.52 5.58 0.95
C VAL A 109 -13.72 6.19 1.69
N LYS A 110 -13.69 6.12 3.02
CA LYS A 110 -14.62 6.79 3.92
C LYS A 110 -13.89 7.80 4.79
N ILE A 111 -14.42 9.00 4.90
CA ILE A 111 -14.00 10.02 5.88
C ILE A 111 -15.16 10.31 6.81
N THR A 112 -14.94 10.17 8.12
CA THR A 112 -15.92 10.53 9.15
C THR A 112 -15.46 11.80 9.84
N LYS A 113 -16.10 12.93 9.54
CA LYS A 113 -15.83 14.22 10.20
C LYS A 113 -16.63 14.33 11.49
N LYS A 114 -15.92 14.62 12.59
CA LYS A 114 -16.47 14.96 13.92
C LYS A 114 -15.87 16.30 14.37
N CYS A 115 -16.69 17.34 14.47
CA CYS A 115 -16.25 18.72 14.75
C CYS A 115 -15.10 19.17 13.81
N CYS A 116 -13.97 19.59 14.36
CA CYS A 116 -12.78 20.00 13.62
C CYS A 116 -11.86 18.84 13.22
N PHE A 117 -12.30 17.59 13.41
CA PHE A 117 -11.47 16.41 13.26
C PHE A 117 -12.06 15.37 12.32
N TYR A 118 -11.23 14.45 11.81
CA TYR A 118 -11.69 13.30 11.03
C TYR A 118 -10.98 11.99 11.37
N SER A 119 -11.71 10.88 11.15
CA SER A 119 -11.17 9.52 10.99
C SER A 119 -11.37 9.04 9.56
N ALA A 120 -10.59 8.03 9.14
CA ALA A 120 -10.61 7.57 7.77
C ALA A 120 -10.42 6.06 7.66
N ASP A 121 -11.10 5.47 6.68
CA ASP A 121 -10.98 4.07 6.29
C ASP A 121 -10.77 4.00 4.78
N ILE A 122 -9.87 3.12 4.34
CA ILE A 122 -9.68 2.82 2.91
C ILE A 122 -9.91 1.34 2.66
N LEU A 123 -10.53 1.05 1.53
CA LEU A 123 -10.67 -0.28 0.95
C LEU A 123 -9.87 -0.30 -0.36
N ILE A 124 -8.90 -1.20 -0.45
CA ILE A 124 -8.06 -1.42 -1.62
C ILE A 124 -8.09 -2.89 -2.02
N GLU A 125 -7.74 -3.19 -3.27
CA GLU A 125 -7.60 -4.55 -3.76
C GLU A 125 -6.58 -5.33 -2.91
N LYS A 126 -6.92 -6.58 -2.60
CA LYS A 126 -5.97 -7.54 -2.06
C LYS A 126 -5.21 -8.14 -3.24
N ILE A 127 -3.88 -7.99 -3.25
CA ILE A 127 -3.06 -8.74 -4.20
C ILE A 127 -3.11 -10.22 -3.83
N GLU A 128 -3.56 -11.05 -4.77
CA GLU A 128 -3.66 -12.49 -4.58
C GLU A 128 -2.31 -13.17 -4.81
N ASN A 129 -2.08 -14.28 -4.09
CA ASN A 129 -0.89 -15.13 -4.22
C ASN A 129 0.47 -14.42 -4.01
N ALA A 130 0.47 -13.17 -3.57
CA ALA A 130 1.67 -12.41 -3.28
C ALA A 130 2.00 -12.41 -1.79
N GLN A 131 3.29 -12.46 -1.48
CA GLN A 131 3.81 -12.40 -0.11
C GLN A 131 4.78 -11.24 0.07
N ASP A 132 4.90 -10.76 1.30
CA ASP A 132 5.90 -9.77 1.68
C ASP A 132 7.31 -10.27 1.29
N LEU A 133 8.09 -9.43 0.60
CA LEU A 133 9.39 -9.83 0.07
C LEU A 133 10.39 -10.20 1.17
N SER A 134 10.31 -9.56 2.34
CA SER A 134 11.14 -9.92 3.49
C SER A 134 10.78 -11.30 4.05
N GLN A 135 9.49 -11.67 4.00
CA GLN A 135 9.03 -13.00 4.40
C GLN A 135 9.48 -14.05 3.38
N PHE A 136 9.41 -13.74 2.08
CA PHE A 136 9.90 -14.63 1.04
C PHE A 136 11.39 -14.93 1.20
N LEU A 137 12.21 -13.90 1.37
CA LEU A 137 13.67 -14.01 1.42
C LEU A 137 14.22 -14.66 2.70
N GLN A 138 13.39 -14.90 3.71
CA GLN A 138 13.75 -15.73 4.87
C GLN A 138 13.90 -17.21 4.50
N LYS A 139 13.14 -17.67 3.49
CA LYS A 139 13.07 -19.08 3.09
C LYS A 139 13.66 -19.33 1.71
N ASN A 140 13.61 -18.33 0.85
CA ASN A 140 13.95 -18.44 -0.56
C ASN A 140 15.05 -17.45 -0.95
N ARG A 141 15.49 -17.53 -2.21
CA ARG A 141 16.39 -16.54 -2.83
C ARG A 141 15.74 -16.02 -4.10
N LEU A 142 15.93 -14.74 -4.35
CA LEU A 142 15.70 -14.18 -5.68
C LEU A 142 16.91 -14.43 -6.57
N SER A 143 16.65 -14.59 -7.86
CA SER A 143 17.64 -14.54 -8.92
C SER A 143 18.06 -13.11 -9.21
N SER A 144 19.21 -12.92 -9.87
CA SER A 144 19.65 -11.61 -10.35
C SER A 144 18.62 -10.96 -11.30
N GLN A 145 17.93 -11.77 -12.12
CA GLN A 145 16.87 -11.27 -12.99
C GLN A 145 15.69 -10.71 -12.20
N GLN A 146 15.30 -11.35 -11.11
CA GLN A 146 14.21 -10.86 -10.25
C GLN A 146 14.58 -9.54 -9.56
N TYR A 147 15.84 -9.39 -9.10
CA TYR A 147 16.30 -8.09 -8.60
C TYR A 147 16.29 -7.00 -9.69
N ILE A 148 16.65 -7.33 -10.93
CA ILE A 148 16.51 -6.43 -12.08
C ILE A 148 15.05 -6.00 -12.26
N GLU A 149 14.08 -6.91 -12.16
CA GLU A 149 12.65 -6.55 -12.26
C GLU A 149 12.19 -5.62 -11.13
N ILE A 150 12.67 -5.81 -9.89
CA ILE A 150 12.43 -4.85 -8.80
C ILE A 150 13.00 -3.46 -9.16
N GLY A 151 14.22 -3.42 -9.72
CA GLY A 151 14.85 -2.18 -10.16
C GLY A 151 14.01 -1.43 -11.21
N LYS A 152 13.51 -2.15 -12.21
CA LYS A 152 12.63 -1.60 -13.25
C LYS A 152 11.30 -1.10 -12.69
N LEU A 153 10.69 -1.83 -11.77
CA LEU A 153 9.48 -1.42 -11.07
C LEU A 153 9.67 -0.07 -10.36
N ILE A 154 10.78 0.08 -9.62
CA ILE A 154 11.08 1.34 -8.94
C ILE A 154 11.37 2.46 -9.96
N LYS A 155 12.05 2.15 -11.06
CA LYS A 155 12.26 3.11 -12.16
C LYS A 155 10.94 3.61 -12.72
N GLN A 156 10.00 2.70 -13.00
CA GLN A 156 8.67 3.05 -13.52
C GLN A 156 7.94 3.99 -12.55
N LEU A 157 7.97 3.70 -11.24
CA LEU A 157 7.40 4.58 -10.22
C LEU A 157 8.03 5.99 -10.25
N HIS A 158 9.35 6.05 -10.30
CA HIS A 158 10.10 7.31 -10.33
C HIS A 158 9.92 8.09 -11.64
N GLN A 159 9.70 7.42 -12.77
CA GLN A 159 9.39 8.06 -14.05
C GLN A 159 8.04 8.77 -14.02
N HIS A 160 7.07 8.23 -13.28
CA HIS A 160 5.79 8.90 -13.00
C HIS A 160 5.88 10.00 -11.94
N GLN A 161 7.10 10.32 -11.48
CA GLN A 161 7.39 11.34 -10.45
C GLN A 161 6.73 11.02 -9.10
N ILE A 162 6.58 9.74 -8.78
CA ILE A 162 5.90 9.31 -7.55
C ILE A 162 6.95 8.99 -6.50
N HIS A 163 6.98 9.82 -5.46
CA HIS A 163 7.85 9.61 -4.31
C HIS A 163 7.18 8.71 -3.29
N HIS A 164 7.78 7.53 -3.06
CA HIS A 164 7.29 6.58 -2.08
C HIS A 164 7.93 6.82 -0.71
N SER A 165 7.20 7.52 0.15
CA SER A 165 7.70 8.06 1.43
C SER A 165 8.31 7.00 2.36
N ASP A 166 7.83 5.75 2.26
CA ASP A 166 8.34 4.60 3.00
C ASP A 166 8.72 3.40 2.11
N LEU A 167 9.45 3.64 1.01
CA LEU A 167 9.92 2.55 0.15
C LEU A 167 10.87 1.63 0.93
N ASN A 168 10.40 0.43 1.24
CA ASN A 168 11.15 -0.56 2.00
C ASN A 168 10.74 -1.98 1.55
N ILE A 169 11.53 -2.98 1.93
CA ILE A 169 11.33 -4.37 1.53
C ILE A 169 9.97 -4.97 1.94
N HIS A 170 9.35 -4.51 3.04
CA HIS A 170 8.03 -4.99 3.48
C HIS A 170 6.88 -4.43 2.62
N ASN A 171 7.15 -3.32 1.91
CA ASN A 171 6.21 -2.68 0.99
C ASN A 171 6.36 -3.19 -0.45
N ILE A 172 7.14 -4.25 -0.66
CA ILE A 172 7.25 -4.98 -1.92
C ILE A 172 6.60 -6.35 -1.71
N LEU A 173 5.56 -6.65 -2.47
CA LEU A 173 5.00 -8.00 -2.53
C LEU A 173 5.58 -8.75 -3.73
N PHE A 174 5.81 -10.04 -3.58
CA PHE A 174 6.23 -10.94 -4.64
C PHE A 174 5.17 -12.03 -4.86
N ASP A 175 4.59 -12.03 -6.05
CA ASP A 175 3.77 -13.11 -6.58
C ASP A 175 4.68 -14.07 -7.34
N GLU A 176 5.04 -15.18 -6.69
CA GLU A 176 5.94 -16.18 -7.24
C GLU A 176 5.36 -16.88 -8.47
N ASN A 177 4.03 -17.08 -8.51
CA ASN A 177 3.37 -17.80 -9.60
C ASN A 177 3.47 -17.04 -10.92
N ASN A 178 3.32 -15.72 -10.86
CA ASN A 178 3.42 -14.83 -12.02
C ASN A 178 4.80 -14.19 -12.18
N ASN A 179 5.74 -14.48 -11.28
CA ASN A 179 7.04 -13.81 -11.17
C ASN A 179 6.92 -12.27 -11.20
N GLN A 180 5.94 -11.74 -10.45
CA GLN A 180 5.58 -10.32 -10.48
C GLN A 180 5.80 -9.66 -9.12
N PHE A 181 6.34 -8.44 -9.15
CA PHE A 181 6.48 -7.59 -7.98
C PHE A 181 5.42 -6.49 -7.96
N TRP A 182 4.92 -6.20 -6.77
CA TRP A 182 3.93 -5.16 -6.52
C TRP A 182 4.45 -4.20 -5.46
N LEU A 183 4.10 -2.92 -5.58
CA LEU A 183 4.31 -1.94 -4.52
C LEU A 183 3.02 -1.72 -3.76
N ILE A 184 3.11 -1.61 -2.43
CA ILE A 184 1.98 -1.34 -1.54
C ILE A 184 2.33 -0.24 -0.53
N ASP A 185 1.32 0.20 0.23
CA ASP A 185 1.42 1.24 1.27
C ASP A 185 1.88 2.62 0.76
N PHE A 186 0.99 3.26 -0.01
CA PHE A 186 1.20 4.59 -0.57
C PHE A 186 0.81 5.72 0.38
N ASP A 187 0.73 5.40 1.66
CA ASP A 187 0.36 6.33 2.69
C ASP A 187 1.42 7.45 2.82
N LYS A 188 1.00 8.72 2.73
CA LYS A 188 1.88 9.91 2.60
C LYS A 188 2.81 9.91 1.38
N CYS A 189 2.55 9.09 0.37
CA CYS A 189 3.23 9.19 -0.91
C CYS A 189 2.59 10.31 -1.75
N GLY A 190 3.28 10.75 -2.79
CA GLY A 190 2.78 11.84 -3.61
C GLY A 190 3.64 12.09 -4.84
N ILE A 191 3.16 13.00 -5.69
CA ILE A 191 3.91 13.44 -6.86
C ILE A 191 4.95 14.47 -6.40
N GLN A 192 6.23 14.19 -6.66
CA GLN A 192 7.34 15.09 -6.38
C GLN A 192 8.17 15.24 -7.66
N GLN A 193 8.19 16.45 -8.20
CA GLN A 193 8.94 16.74 -9.42
C GLN A 193 10.45 16.77 -9.15
N GLY A 194 11.22 16.36 -10.16
CA GLY A 194 12.68 16.36 -10.14
C GLY A 194 13.28 15.01 -9.75
N ASP A 195 14.62 14.97 -9.67
CA ASP A 195 15.37 13.73 -9.46
C ASP A 195 16.08 13.65 -8.11
N ASP A 196 16.21 14.77 -7.38
CA ASP A 196 17.00 14.88 -6.15
C ASP A 196 16.54 13.93 -5.04
N TRP A 197 15.26 13.54 -5.04
CA TRP A 197 14.69 12.63 -4.04
C TRP A 197 14.86 11.15 -4.41
N LYS A 198 15.11 10.81 -5.68
CA LYS A 198 15.11 9.43 -6.17
C LYS A 198 16.25 8.61 -5.59
N SER A 199 17.44 9.20 -5.45
CA SER A 199 18.60 8.57 -4.81
C SER A 199 18.30 8.24 -3.34
N SER A 200 17.77 9.20 -2.60
CA SER A 200 17.35 9.01 -1.20
C SER A 200 16.28 7.92 -1.06
N ASN A 201 15.37 7.81 -2.04
CA ASN A 201 14.35 6.77 -2.03
C ASN A 201 14.97 5.36 -2.21
N LEU A 202 15.92 5.20 -3.13
CA LEU A 202 16.69 3.96 -3.30
C LEU A 202 17.55 3.63 -2.09
N GLU A 203 18.21 4.62 -1.49
CA GLU A 203 19.01 4.43 -0.29
C GLU A 203 18.15 3.96 0.89
N ARG A 204 16.92 4.46 1.03
CA ARG A 204 15.96 3.98 2.02
C ARG A 204 15.67 2.49 1.81
N LEU A 205 15.43 2.07 0.57
CA LEU A 205 15.21 0.67 0.25
C LEU A 205 16.43 -0.19 0.61
N LEU A 206 17.64 0.22 0.21
CA LEU A 206 18.88 -0.48 0.55
C LEU A 206 19.08 -0.61 2.06
N ARG A 207 18.84 0.46 2.83
CA ARG A 207 18.90 0.41 4.29
C ARG A 207 17.91 -0.60 4.87
N SER A 208 16.72 -0.73 4.28
CA SER A 208 15.73 -1.72 4.72
C SER A 208 16.20 -3.17 4.46
N PHE A 209 16.76 -3.46 3.28
CA PHE A 209 17.37 -4.76 3.01
C PHE A 209 18.49 -5.09 4.01
N ASN A 210 19.45 -4.18 4.19
CA ASN A 210 20.57 -4.37 5.12
C ASN A 210 20.09 -4.59 6.57
N LYS A 211 19.03 -3.89 6.99
CA LYS A 211 18.42 -4.08 8.30
C LYS A 211 17.84 -5.49 8.45
N GLU A 212 17.11 -5.98 7.45
CA GLU A 212 16.50 -7.32 7.51
C GLU A 212 17.52 -8.44 7.35
N VAL A 213 18.67 -8.22 6.69
CA VAL A 213 19.80 -9.18 6.73
C VAL A 213 20.21 -9.44 8.19
N GLN A 214 20.30 -8.40 9.02
CA GLN A 214 20.67 -8.54 10.42
C GLN A 214 19.54 -9.11 11.29
N ARG A 215 18.29 -8.70 11.04
CA ARG A 215 17.15 -9.02 11.91
C ARG A 215 16.52 -10.38 11.60
N LEU A 216 16.38 -10.70 10.32
CA LEU A 216 15.64 -11.86 9.82
C LEU A 216 16.55 -12.89 9.14
N ASN A 217 17.86 -12.62 9.07
CA ASN A 217 18.85 -13.48 8.41
C ASN A 217 18.49 -13.79 6.94
N ILE A 218 17.88 -12.82 6.25
CA ILE A 218 17.63 -12.93 4.80
C ILE A 218 18.95 -12.93 4.04
N ARG A 219 18.96 -13.58 2.89
CA ARG A 219 20.14 -13.66 2.02
C ARG A 219 20.06 -12.55 0.99
N PHE A 220 20.74 -11.44 1.28
CA PHE A 220 20.89 -10.29 0.40
C PHE A 220 22.32 -9.76 0.49
N ASP A 221 22.96 -9.55 -0.64
CA ASP A 221 24.33 -9.06 -0.71
C ASP A 221 24.53 -7.91 -1.72
N LYS A 222 25.81 -7.56 -1.95
CA LYS A 222 26.18 -6.47 -2.85
C LYS A 222 25.91 -6.80 -4.32
N GLN A 223 26.03 -8.06 -4.75
CA GLN A 223 25.68 -8.48 -6.10
C GLN A 223 24.17 -8.37 -6.36
N ASP A 224 23.36 -8.72 -5.35
CA ASP A 224 21.90 -8.57 -5.41
C ASP A 224 21.50 -7.10 -5.59
N TRP A 225 22.06 -6.20 -4.77
CA TRP A 225 21.83 -4.77 -4.91
C TRP A 225 22.29 -4.22 -6.27
N GLN A 226 23.44 -4.70 -6.76
CA GLN A 226 23.94 -4.28 -8.07
C GLN A 226 23.00 -4.72 -9.20
N SER A 227 22.41 -5.92 -9.10
CA SER A 227 21.41 -6.40 -10.05
C SER A 227 20.17 -5.50 -10.06
N LEU A 228 19.70 -5.08 -8.88
CA LEU A 228 18.60 -4.11 -8.77
C LEU A 228 18.97 -2.76 -9.42
N LEU A 229 20.18 -2.24 -9.17
CA LEU A 229 20.63 -1.00 -9.80
C LEU A 229 20.77 -1.10 -11.31
N VAL A 230 21.10 -2.27 -11.86
CA VAL A 230 21.10 -2.52 -13.31
C VAL A 230 19.69 -2.33 -13.86
N GLY A 231 18.68 -2.97 -13.24
CA GLY A 231 17.28 -2.79 -13.64
C GLY A 231 16.75 -1.37 -13.47
N TYR A 232 17.19 -0.66 -12.43
CA TYR A 232 16.82 0.74 -12.23
C TYR A 232 17.41 1.68 -13.31
N LYS A 233 18.55 1.30 -13.90
CA LYS A 233 19.23 2.11 -14.92
C LYS A 233 18.82 1.73 -16.35
N SER A 234 18.34 0.50 -16.60
CA SER A 234 17.90 0.02 -17.92
C SER A 234 16.70 0.77 -18.44
#